data_AF-A0A1F9RDP8-F1
#
_entry.id   AF-A0A1F9RDP8-F1
#
_cell.length_a   1.000
_cell.length_b   1.000
_cell.length_c   1.000
_cell.angle_alpha   90.00
_cell.angle_beta   90.00
_cell.angle_gamma   90.00
#
_symmetry.space_group_name_H-M   'P 1'
#
loop_
_entity.id
_entity.type
_entity.pdbx_description
1 polymer ?
#
loop_
_entity_poly.entity_id
_entity_poly.type
_entity_poly.pdbx_seq_one_letter_code
_entity_poly.pdbx_strand_id
1 'polypeptide(L)'
;MASKVLLASLLALGAAALAPGSALAQMDRAASEQTFDYNPGAGETTPAIQQSIAETTYEDAELIEHPVYGTIMLSKSRWKNWVARAMYLTVINIALLVIILSFSKTEESNIIISYVLCGASLTVSFWVFLCAVLLANLKSAAWTYIGPVSLITGAAGYFMMLKVKKYDISLAELKESFQKLRAASHEDPRLSSVDGSPGDWPGDDFVR
;
A
#
# COMPACT_ATOMS: atom_id res chain seq x y z
N MET A 1 -9.45 -1.95 -24.27
CA MET A 1 -10.67 -1.78 -23.43
C MET A 1 -10.38 -1.73 -21.92
N ALA A 2 -9.28 -2.28 -21.40
CA ALA A 2 -8.99 -2.32 -19.95
C ALA A 2 -8.78 -0.97 -19.24
N SER A 3 -8.31 0.06 -19.95
CA SER A 3 -7.98 1.38 -19.36
C SER A 3 -9.20 2.17 -18.86
N LYS A 4 -10.36 2.02 -19.52
CA LYS A 4 -11.60 2.71 -19.11
C LYS A 4 -12.24 2.08 -17.88
N VAL A 5 -12.08 0.76 -17.70
CA VAL A 5 -12.60 0.02 -16.55
C VAL A 5 -11.79 0.34 -15.29
N LEU A 6 -10.46 0.45 -15.40
CA LEU A 6 -9.58 0.86 -14.30
C LEU A 6 -9.85 2.29 -13.82
N LEU A 7 -10.10 3.21 -14.76
CA LEU A 7 -10.48 4.58 -14.44
C LEU A 7 -11.86 4.66 -13.75
N ALA A 8 -12.82 3.87 -14.22
CA ALA A 8 -14.16 3.79 -13.63
C ALA A 8 -14.13 3.16 -12.22
N SER A 9 -13.29 2.15 -11.97
CA SER A 9 -13.13 1.56 -10.64
C SER A 9 -12.45 2.51 -9.64
N LEU A 10 -11.51 3.35 -10.09
CA LEU A 10 -10.87 4.37 -9.25
C LEU A 10 -11.83 5.51 -8.90
N LEU A 11 -12.70 5.91 -9.84
CA LEU A 11 -13.78 6.88 -9.60
C LEU A 11 -14.87 6.33 -8.68
N ALA A 12 -15.21 5.04 -8.79
CA ALA A 12 -16.21 4.39 -7.93
C ALA A 12 -15.73 4.22 -6.48
N LEU A 13 -14.44 3.91 -6.26
CA LEU A 13 -13.87 3.88 -4.90
C LEU A 13 -13.73 5.28 -4.29
N GLY A 14 -13.47 6.32 -5.10
CA GLY A 14 -13.46 7.71 -4.64
C GLY A 14 -14.84 8.21 -4.21
N ALA A 15 -15.91 7.77 -4.88
CA ALA A 15 -17.28 8.16 -4.55
C ALA A 15 -17.80 7.49 -3.26
N ALA A 16 -17.38 6.25 -2.96
CA ALA A 16 -17.78 5.56 -1.73
C ALA A 16 -17.15 6.17 -0.46
N ALA A 17 -16.00 6.83 -0.58
CA ALA A 17 -15.38 7.57 0.54
C ALA A 17 -16.03 8.95 0.81
N LEU A 18 -16.87 9.43 -0.11
CA LEU A 18 -17.55 10.73 -0.06
C LEU A 18 -19.05 10.61 0.24
N ALA A 19 -19.58 9.41 0.44
CA ALA A 19 -20.96 9.19 0.85
C ALA A 19 -21.03 9.16 2.39
N PRO A 20 -21.40 10.25 3.08
CA PRO A 20 -21.73 10.18 4.49
C PRO A 20 -22.92 9.24 4.68
N GLY A 21 -22.84 8.37 5.68
CA GLY A 21 -23.97 7.57 6.13
C GLY A 21 -25.19 8.45 6.37
N SER A 22 -26.35 7.96 5.96
CA SER A 22 -27.59 8.71 5.86
C SER A 22 -28.03 9.32 7.20
N ALA A 23 -27.81 10.63 7.36
CA ALA A 23 -28.49 11.50 8.33
C ALA A 23 -30.03 11.51 8.17
N LEU A 24 -30.55 10.91 7.09
CA LEU A 24 -31.98 10.65 6.88
C LEU A 24 -32.62 9.79 7.99
N ALA A 25 -31.84 9.04 8.78
CA ALA A 25 -32.38 8.27 9.91
C ALA A 25 -32.72 9.12 11.15
N GLN A 26 -32.33 10.40 11.19
CA GLN A 26 -32.57 11.29 12.33
C GLN A 26 -33.50 12.46 12.00
N MET A 27 -33.98 12.55 10.75
CA MET A 27 -34.75 13.70 10.26
C MET A 27 -36.18 13.81 10.80
N ASP A 28 -36.67 12.79 11.53
CA ASP A 28 -38.09 12.68 11.94
C ASP A 28 -38.31 12.71 13.46
N ARG A 29 -37.31 13.13 14.25
CA ARG A 29 -37.46 13.32 15.70
C ARG A 29 -37.60 14.78 16.06
N ALA A 30 -38.69 15.12 16.74
CA ALA A 30 -38.96 16.45 17.25
C ALA A 30 -37.84 16.91 18.21
N ALA A 31 -37.50 18.20 18.16
CA ALA A 31 -36.44 18.83 18.97
C ALA A 31 -36.62 18.68 20.50
N SER A 32 -37.78 18.19 20.96
CA SER A 32 -38.05 17.86 22.36
C SER A 32 -37.45 16.53 22.84
N GLU A 33 -36.96 15.67 21.93
CA GLU A 33 -36.35 14.37 22.30
C GLU A 33 -34.82 14.42 22.46
N GLN A 34 -34.18 15.58 22.27
CA GLN A 34 -32.71 15.73 22.33
C GLN A 34 -32.18 16.54 23.52
N THR A 35 -33.04 17.06 24.38
CA THR A 35 -32.64 17.75 25.61
C THR A 35 -33.00 16.89 26.82
N PHE A 36 -31.98 16.27 27.42
CA PHE A 36 -32.12 15.61 28.71
C PHE A 36 -32.22 16.68 29.81
N ASP A 37 -33.44 17.04 30.19
CA ASP A 37 -33.70 18.04 31.23
C ASP A 37 -33.75 17.34 32.60
N TYR A 38 -32.57 17.13 33.20
CA TYR A 38 -32.45 16.60 34.57
C TYR A 38 -32.43 17.76 35.56
N ASN A 39 -33.51 17.87 36.35
CA ASN A 39 -33.64 18.88 37.39
C ASN A 39 -33.56 18.17 38.76
N PRO A 40 -32.39 18.13 39.44
CA PRO A 40 -32.29 17.46 40.72
C PRO A 40 -33.09 18.22 41.78
N GLY A 41 -33.97 17.49 42.48
CA GLY A 41 -34.61 18.00 43.69
C GLY A 41 -33.56 18.43 44.72
N ALA A 42 -33.79 19.56 45.38
CA ALA A 42 -32.88 20.14 46.35
C ALA A 42 -32.51 19.13 47.45
N GLY A 43 -31.30 18.56 47.37
CA GLY A 43 -30.74 17.70 48.41
C GLY A 43 -29.94 16.49 47.94
N GLU A 44 -30.00 16.11 46.66
CA GLU A 44 -29.22 14.97 46.17
C GLU A 44 -27.88 15.44 45.56
N THR A 45 -26.78 15.10 46.24
CA THR A 45 -25.44 15.17 45.65
C THR A 45 -25.38 14.19 44.49
N THR A 46 -25.22 14.73 43.28
CA THR A 46 -24.93 13.96 42.06
C THR A 46 -23.80 12.97 42.33
N PRO A 47 -23.96 11.67 42.05
CA PRO A 47 -22.84 10.75 42.10
C PRO A 47 -21.79 11.26 41.11
N ALA A 48 -20.54 11.38 41.54
CA ALA A 48 -19.44 11.86 40.72
C ALA A 48 -19.44 11.07 39.41
N ILE A 49 -19.89 11.70 38.33
CA ILE A 49 -19.87 11.14 36.99
C ILE A 49 -18.40 10.85 36.73
N GLN A 50 -18.10 9.55 36.67
CA GLN A 50 -16.78 9.00 36.38
C GLN A 50 -16.26 9.75 35.15
N GLN A 51 -15.21 10.55 35.36
CA GLN A 51 -14.69 11.53 34.42
C GLN A 51 -14.85 11.06 32.97
N SER A 52 -15.76 11.71 32.24
CA SER A 52 -15.80 11.63 30.79
C SER A 52 -14.43 12.05 30.28
N ILE A 53 -13.63 11.06 29.86
CA ILE A 53 -12.32 11.27 29.26
C ILE A 53 -12.57 12.08 27.99
N ALA A 54 -12.19 13.37 28.02
CA ALA A 54 -12.46 14.43 27.04
C ALA A 54 -13.69 15.29 27.33
N GLU A 55 -13.56 16.18 28.32
CA GLU A 55 -14.12 17.53 28.15
C GLU A 55 -13.47 18.15 26.90
N THR A 56 -14.17 18.16 25.78
CA THR A 56 -13.75 18.96 24.62
C THR A 56 -14.08 20.41 24.91
N THR A 57 -13.15 21.12 25.54
CA THR A 57 -13.17 22.57 25.64
C THR A 57 -13.35 23.13 24.23
N TYR A 58 -14.42 23.90 24.01
CA TYR A 58 -14.82 24.40 22.68
C TYR A 58 -13.76 25.29 22.00
N GLU A 59 -12.68 25.65 22.70
CA GLU A 59 -11.54 26.41 22.16
C GLU A 59 -10.75 25.64 21.07
N ASP A 60 -10.72 24.31 21.13
CA ASP A 60 -9.95 23.46 20.21
C ASP A 60 -10.76 22.97 18.99
N ALA A 61 -12.02 23.39 18.89
CA ALA A 61 -12.89 23.10 17.77
C ALA A 61 -12.98 24.29 16.80
N GLU A 62 -12.98 24.00 15.51
CA GLU A 62 -13.32 24.90 14.43
C GLU A 62 -14.79 24.65 14.06
N LEU A 63 -15.60 25.69 14.19
CA LEU A 63 -17.03 25.67 13.89
C LEU A 63 -17.22 26.11 12.45
N ILE A 64 -17.67 25.20 11.59
CA ILE A 64 -18.02 25.51 10.21
C ILE A 64 -19.54 25.48 10.09
N GLU A 65 -20.15 26.62 9.78
CA GLU A 65 -21.57 26.70 9.46
C GLU A 65 -21.78 26.27 8.00
N HIS A 66 -22.34 25.07 7.81
CA HIS A 66 -22.65 24.55 6.48
C HIS A 66 -24.15 24.70 6.20
N PRO A 67 -24.55 25.28 5.04
CA PRO A 67 -25.96 25.59 4.75
C PRO A 67 -26.87 24.35 4.70
N VAL A 68 -26.31 23.16 4.45
CA VAL A 68 -27.05 21.89 4.37
C VAL A 68 -26.85 20.99 5.60
N TYR A 69 -25.72 21.11 6.30
CA TYR A 69 -25.31 20.17 7.35
C TYR A 69 -25.33 20.78 8.76
N GLY A 70 -25.76 22.04 8.88
CA GLY A 70 -25.72 22.79 10.14
C GLY A 70 -24.29 23.12 10.58
N THR A 71 -24.12 23.37 11.87
CA THR A 71 -22.81 23.70 12.46
C THR A 71 -22.00 22.41 12.66
N ILE A 72 -20.95 22.24 11.86
CA ILE A 72 -20.02 21.13 11.98
C ILE A 72 -18.87 21.55 12.90
N MET A 73 -18.70 20.83 14.02
CA MET A 73 -17.54 20.97 14.91
C MET A 73 -16.41 20.06 14.43
N LEU A 74 -15.26 20.63 14.11
CA LEU A 74 -14.08 19.89 13.67
C LEU A 74 -12.90 20.23 14.56
N SER A 75 -12.15 19.24 15.05
CA SER A 75 -10.96 19.54 15.84
C SER A 75 -9.90 20.28 15.01
N LYS A 76 -9.30 21.33 15.58
CA LYS A 76 -8.11 22.02 15.04
C LYS A 76 -6.89 21.10 14.94
N SER A 77 -6.88 20.02 15.73
CA SER A 77 -5.76 19.07 15.82
C SER A 77 -5.82 17.89 14.84
N ARG A 78 -6.79 17.86 13.91
CA ARG A 78 -6.97 16.77 12.91
C ARG A 78 -5.70 16.43 12.13
N TRP A 79 -4.86 17.42 11.85
CA TRP A 79 -3.59 17.22 11.16
C TRP A 79 -2.64 16.28 11.92
N LYS A 80 -2.69 16.23 13.26
CA LYS A 80 -1.83 15.36 14.09
C LYS A 80 -2.04 13.88 13.80
N ASN A 81 -3.30 13.46 13.61
CA ASN A 81 -3.64 12.08 13.24
C ASN A 81 -3.07 11.72 11.85
N TRP A 82 -3.19 12.64 10.89
CA TRP A 82 -2.62 12.46 9.55
C TRP A 82 -1.09 12.40 9.56
N VAL A 83 -0.44 13.20 10.41
CA VAL A 83 1.01 13.11 10.62
C VAL A 83 1.40 11.75 11.19
N ALA A 84 0.70 11.26 12.23
CA ALA A 84 0.99 9.95 12.81
C ALA A 84 0.84 8.81 11.77
N ARG A 85 -0.23 8.83 10.98
CA ARG A 85 -0.46 7.87 9.89
C ARG A 85 0.63 7.94 8.83
N ALA A 86 1.03 9.14 8.41
CA ALA A 86 2.12 9.32 7.45
C ALA A 86 3.44 8.75 8.00
N MET A 87 3.74 8.96 9.29
CA MET A 87 4.93 8.42 9.94
C MET A 87 4.92 6.88 10.02
N TYR A 88 3.77 6.26 10.32
CA TYR A 88 3.70 4.80 10.31
C TYR A 88 3.92 4.24 8.91
N LEU A 89 3.31 4.85 7.90
CA LEU A 89 3.47 4.43 6.50
C LEU A 89 4.90 4.62 6.00
N THR A 90 5.60 5.70 6.37
CA THR A 90 6.99 5.91 5.98
C THR A 90 7.92 4.87 6.59
N VAL A 91 7.75 4.55 7.88
CA VAL A 91 8.56 3.51 8.54
C VAL A 91 8.34 2.14 7.89
N ILE A 92 7.08 1.79 7.61
CA ILE A 92 6.74 0.54 6.90
C ILE A 92 7.37 0.53 5.50
N ASN A 93 7.34 1.64 4.78
CA ASN A 93 7.92 1.73 3.45
C ASN A 93 9.45 1.61 3.46
N ILE A 94 10.13 2.18 4.46
CA ILE A 94 11.57 2.03 4.65
C ILE A 94 11.91 0.56 4.92
N ALA A 95 11.16 -0.10 5.82
CA ALA A 95 11.35 -1.52 6.08
C ALA A 95 11.16 -2.37 4.81
N LEU A 96 10.13 -2.05 4.02
CA LEU A 96 9.86 -2.71 2.75
C LEU A 96 11.01 -2.55 1.74
N LEU A 97 11.58 -1.35 1.62
CA LEU A 97 12.74 -1.10 0.76
C LEU A 97 13.98 -1.90 1.21
N VAL A 98 14.20 -2.01 2.52
CA VAL A 98 15.29 -2.83 3.07
C VAL A 98 15.09 -4.30 2.69
N ILE A 99 13.87 -4.83 2.83
CA ILE A 99 13.55 -6.21 2.45
C ILE A 99 13.82 -6.44 0.95
N ILE A 100 13.40 -5.51 0.08
CA ILE A 100 13.64 -5.60 -1.38
C ILE A 100 15.14 -5.63 -1.70
N LEU A 101 15.96 -4.89 -0.94
CA LEU A 101 17.41 -4.89 -1.10
C LEU A 101 18.05 -6.21 -0.64
N SER A 102 17.51 -6.82 0.41
CA SER A 102 18.02 -8.07 0.97
C SER A 102 17.76 -9.30 0.09
N PHE A 103 16.80 -9.26 -0.83
CA PHE A 103 16.52 -10.39 -1.71
C PHE A 103 17.59 -10.60 -2.79
N SER A 104 18.08 -11.83 -2.90
CA SER A 104 18.94 -12.26 -4.00
C SER A 104 18.12 -12.42 -5.28
N LYS A 105 18.59 -11.83 -6.38
CA LYS A 105 17.91 -11.88 -7.70
C LYS A 105 18.45 -13.02 -8.58
N THR A 106 18.80 -14.14 -7.95
CA THR A 106 19.39 -15.31 -8.63
C THR A 106 18.33 -16.22 -9.25
N GLU A 107 17.13 -16.24 -8.68
CA GLU A 107 16.02 -17.11 -9.10
C GLU A 107 14.84 -16.30 -9.65
N GLU A 108 14.08 -16.88 -10.58
CA GLU A 108 12.90 -16.25 -11.20
C GLU A 108 11.80 -15.93 -10.18
N SER A 109 11.57 -16.83 -9.22
CA SER A 109 10.65 -16.64 -8.10
C SER A 109 10.98 -15.35 -7.35
N ASN A 110 12.25 -15.12 -7.03
CA ASN A 110 12.70 -13.95 -6.31
C ASN A 110 12.59 -12.66 -7.14
N ILE A 111 12.74 -12.72 -8.46
CA ILE A 111 12.52 -11.58 -9.36
C ILE A 111 11.04 -11.18 -9.36
N ILE A 112 10.12 -12.15 -9.48
CA ILE A 112 8.68 -11.90 -9.44
C ILE A 112 8.25 -11.29 -8.09
N ILE A 113 8.73 -11.87 -6.97
CA ILE A 113 8.47 -11.34 -5.63
C ILE A 113 9.01 -9.92 -5.50
N SER A 114 10.20 -9.66 -6.03
CA SER A 114 10.80 -8.31 -6.04
C SER A 114 9.96 -7.30 -6.82
N TYR A 115 9.33 -7.69 -7.93
CA TYR A 115 8.41 -6.82 -8.67
C TYR A 115 7.16 -6.47 -7.85
N VAL A 116 6.54 -7.47 -7.20
CA VAL A 116 5.36 -7.25 -6.35
C VAL A 116 5.70 -6.33 -5.18
N LEU A 117 6.83 -6.57 -4.51
CA LEU A 117 7.29 -5.74 -3.40
C LEU A 117 7.64 -4.31 -3.86
N CYS A 118 8.29 -4.14 -5.03
CA CYS A 118 8.53 -2.81 -5.61
C CYS A 118 7.22 -2.06 -5.89
N GLY A 119 6.21 -2.75 -6.43
CA GLY A 119 4.88 -2.17 -6.68
C GLY A 119 4.18 -1.75 -5.38
N ALA A 120 4.25 -2.58 -4.34
CA ALA A 120 3.73 -2.26 -3.02
C ALA A 120 4.43 -1.01 -2.44
N SER A 121 5.76 -0.93 -2.53
CA SER A 121 6.53 0.23 -2.04
C SER A 121 6.18 1.52 -2.77
N LEU A 122 6.01 1.48 -4.09
CA LEU A 122 5.54 2.64 -4.87
C LEU A 122 4.14 3.09 -4.45
N THR A 123 3.24 2.13 -4.20
CA THR A 123 1.88 2.41 -3.75
C THR A 123 1.88 3.07 -2.37
N VAL A 124 2.68 2.57 -1.43
CA VAL A 124 2.81 3.19 -0.10
C VAL A 124 3.43 4.59 -0.20
N SER A 125 4.46 4.76 -1.02
CA SER A 125 5.08 6.09 -1.26
C SER A 125 4.06 7.10 -1.79
N PHE A 126 3.19 6.66 -2.71
CA PHE A 126 2.09 7.48 -3.23
C PHE A 126 1.06 7.84 -2.13
N TRP A 127 0.71 6.91 -1.25
CA TRP A 127 -0.17 7.22 -0.11
C TRP A 127 0.43 8.22 0.87
N VAL A 128 1.73 8.13 1.16
CA VAL A 128 2.43 9.12 1.98
C VAL A 128 2.43 10.49 1.29
N PHE A 129 2.61 10.53 -0.03
CA PHE A 129 2.51 11.76 -0.81
C PHE A 129 1.10 12.38 -0.72
N LEU A 130 0.04 11.59 -0.82
CA LEU A 130 -1.33 12.09 -0.62
C LEU A 130 -1.54 12.63 0.81
N CYS A 131 -0.94 12.01 1.82
CA CYS A 131 -0.97 12.55 3.19
C CYS A 131 -0.28 13.92 3.26
N ALA A 132 0.85 14.11 2.56
CA ALA A 132 1.53 15.40 2.49
C ALA A 132 0.66 16.49 1.81
N VAL A 133 -0.02 16.14 0.71
CA VAL A 133 -0.96 17.06 0.02
C VAL A 133 -2.12 17.44 0.94
N LEU A 134 -2.67 16.49 1.68
CA LEU A 134 -3.74 16.75 2.66
C LEU A 134 -3.26 17.66 3.79
N LEU A 135 -2.04 17.46 4.29
CA LEU A 135 -1.43 18.32 5.32
C LEU A 135 -1.17 19.74 4.81
N ALA A 136 -0.80 19.89 3.54
CA ALA A 136 -0.67 21.19 2.89
C ALA A 136 -2.02 21.92 2.82
N ASN A 137 -3.10 21.21 2.46
CA ASN A 137 -4.46 21.76 2.46
C ASN A 137 -4.94 22.17 3.87
N LEU A 138 -4.53 21.42 4.90
CA LEU A 138 -4.78 21.76 6.30
C LEU A 138 -3.85 22.87 6.84
N LYS A 139 -3.01 23.48 6.00
CA LYS A 139 -2.03 24.52 6.36
C LYS A 139 -1.06 24.10 7.48
N SER A 140 -0.81 22.79 7.63
CA SER A 140 0.08 22.27 8.67
C SER A 140 1.52 22.26 8.17
N ALA A 141 2.44 22.91 8.89
CA ALA A 141 3.86 22.94 8.54
C ALA A 141 4.52 21.56 8.38
N ALA A 142 3.91 20.48 8.90
CA ALA A 142 4.40 19.11 8.75
C ALA A 142 4.50 18.65 7.27
N TRP A 143 3.77 19.28 6.34
CA TRP A 143 3.82 18.94 4.93
C TRP A 143 5.22 19.12 4.31
N THR A 144 6.00 20.08 4.82
CA THR A 144 7.36 20.39 4.33
C THR A 144 8.37 19.28 4.63
N TYR A 145 8.09 18.44 5.63
CA TYR A 145 8.93 17.28 5.95
C TYR A 145 8.43 16.01 5.26
N ILE A 146 7.13 15.74 5.34
CA ILE A 146 6.54 14.49 4.82
C ILE A 146 6.56 14.46 3.28
N GLY A 147 6.33 15.61 2.62
CA GLY A 147 6.34 15.72 1.17
C GLY A 147 7.67 15.28 0.55
N PRO A 148 8.81 15.90 0.90
CA PRO A 148 10.11 15.49 0.37
C PRO A 148 10.47 14.03 0.67
N VAL A 149 10.16 13.54 1.88
CA VAL A 149 10.41 12.14 2.25
C VAL A 149 9.64 11.18 1.34
N SER A 150 8.37 11.48 1.03
CA SER A 150 7.56 10.66 0.12
C SER A 150 8.12 10.64 -1.31
N LEU A 151 8.64 11.77 -1.79
CA LEU A 151 9.25 11.87 -3.11
C LEU A 151 10.58 11.10 -3.18
N ILE A 152 11.42 11.23 -2.15
CA ILE A 152 12.71 10.52 -2.07
C ILE A 152 12.48 9.01 -2.01
N THR A 153 11.56 8.55 -1.16
CA THR A 153 11.24 7.11 -1.04
C THR A 153 10.60 6.56 -2.31
N GLY A 154 9.72 7.32 -2.96
CA GLY A 154 9.15 6.97 -4.27
C GLY A 154 10.22 6.88 -5.36
N ALA A 155 11.15 7.84 -5.42
CA ALA A 155 12.26 7.83 -6.37
C ALA A 155 13.21 6.65 -6.13
N ALA A 156 13.51 6.33 -4.86
CA ALA A 156 14.31 5.16 -4.50
C ALA A 156 13.63 3.85 -4.93
N GLY A 157 12.33 3.71 -4.69
CA GLY A 157 11.54 2.55 -5.14
C GLY A 157 11.53 2.40 -6.66
N TYR A 158 11.35 3.51 -7.39
CA TYR A 158 11.42 3.51 -8.86
C TYR A 158 12.81 3.11 -9.38
N PHE A 159 13.88 3.62 -8.76
CA PHE A 159 15.24 3.23 -9.11
C PHE A 159 15.50 1.73 -8.88
N MET A 160 14.98 1.17 -7.78
CA MET A 160 15.05 -0.27 -7.55
C MET A 160 14.30 -1.07 -8.61
N MET A 161 13.12 -0.62 -9.02
CA MET A 161 12.36 -1.26 -10.10
C MET A 161 13.15 -1.30 -11.41
N LEU A 162 13.84 -0.21 -11.76
CA LEU A 162 14.73 -0.19 -12.94
C LEU A 162 15.89 -1.18 -12.80
N LYS A 163 16.44 -1.35 -11.60
CA LYS A 163 17.47 -2.36 -11.33
C LYS A 163 16.92 -3.77 -11.50
N VAL A 164 15.75 -4.08 -10.92
CA VAL A 164 15.08 -5.38 -11.07
C VAL A 164 14.83 -5.71 -12.54
N LYS A 165 14.34 -4.73 -13.33
CA LYS A 165 14.14 -4.89 -14.77
C LYS A 165 15.42 -5.25 -15.53
N LYS A 166 16.58 -4.71 -15.13
CA LYS A 166 17.86 -5.08 -15.76
C LYS A 166 18.23 -6.54 -15.48
N TYR A 167 17.98 -7.04 -14.28
CA TYR A 167 18.22 -8.45 -13.94
C TYR A 167 17.33 -9.39 -14.74
N ASP A 168 16.06 -9.02 -14.93
CA ASP A 168 15.08 -9.77 -15.72
C ASP A 168 15.54 -9.96 -17.18
N ILE A 169 15.96 -8.88 -17.85
CA ILE A 169 16.51 -8.92 -19.22
C ILE A 169 17.74 -9.84 -19.29
N SER A 170 18.66 -9.73 -18.33
CA SER A 170 19.87 -10.56 -18.32
C SER A 170 19.58 -12.06 -18.16
N LEU A 171 18.54 -12.42 -17.40
CA LEU A 171 18.17 -13.82 -17.20
C LEU A 171 17.50 -14.39 -18.47
N ALA A 172 16.69 -13.59 -19.15
CA ALA A 172 16.11 -13.97 -20.44
C ALA A 172 17.19 -14.20 -21.51
N GLU A 173 18.17 -13.30 -21.63
CA GLU A 173 19.32 -13.46 -22.53
C GLU A 173 20.15 -14.71 -22.21
N LEU A 174 20.38 -14.98 -20.92
CA LEU A 174 21.07 -16.19 -20.47
C LEU A 174 20.33 -17.45 -20.93
N LYS A 175 19.00 -17.50 -20.72
CA LYS A 175 18.17 -18.63 -21.17
C LYS A 175 18.22 -18.83 -22.67
N GLU A 176 18.15 -17.75 -23.43
CA GLU A 176 18.26 -17.82 -24.89
C GLU A 176 19.64 -18.34 -25.32
N SER A 177 20.71 -17.91 -24.65
CA SER A 177 22.07 -18.40 -24.93
C SER A 177 22.22 -19.90 -24.61
N PHE A 178 21.65 -20.38 -23.50
CA PHE A 178 21.62 -21.81 -23.17
C PHE A 178 20.77 -22.62 -24.14
N GLN A 179 19.64 -22.07 -24.61
CA GLN A 179 18.83 -22.72 -25.64
C GLN A 179 19.58 -22.81 -26.97
N LYS A 180 20.30 -21.76 -27.38
CA LYS A 180 21.14 -21.77 -28.58
C LYS A 180 22.31 -22.75 -28.43
N LEU A 181 22.95 -22.81 -27.27
CA LEU A 181 24.01 -23.78 -26.98
C LEU A 181 23.47 -25.22 -27.00
N ARG A 182 22.28 -25.46 -26.45
CA ARG A 182 21.62 -26.78 -26.48
C ARG A 182 21.19 -27.19 -27.89
N ALA A 183 20.74 -26.24 -28.71
CA ALA A 183 20.39 -26.48 -30.11
C ALA A 183 21.63 -26.64 -31.00
N ALA A 184 22.73 -25.95 -30.69
CA ALA A 184 24.02 -26.08 -31.37
C ALA A 184 24.82 -27.30 -30.89
N SER A 185 24.58 -27.78 -29.67
CA SER A 185 25.02 -29.09 -29.19
C SER A 185 24.10 -30.16 -29.76
N HIS A 186 24.06 -30.28 -31.08
CA HIS A 186 23.90 -31.60 -31.65
C HIS A 186 25.15 -32.38 -31.24
N GLU A 187 25.03 -33.16 -30.16
CA GLU A 187 26.01 -34.19 -29.85
C GLU A 187 26.24 -35.00 -31.13
N ASP A 188 27.51 -35.26 -31.42
CA ASP A 188 27.90 -36.18 -32.49
C ASP A 188 27.03 -37.43 -32.34
N PRO A 189 26.26 -37.86 -33.36
CA PRO A 189 25.44 -39.07 -33.29
C PRO A 189 26.23 -40.30 -32.82
N ARG A 190 27.56 -40.27 -32.95
CA ARG A 190 28.50 -41.29 -32.46
C ARG A 190 28.75 -41.29 -30.95
N LEU A 191 28.48 -40.18 -30.26
CA LEU A 191 28.60 -40.03 -28.80
C LEU A 191 27.23 -40.05 -28.10
N SER A 192 26.13 -40.17 -28.87
CA SER A 192 24.83 -40.44 -28.27
C SER A 192 24.92 -41.77 -27.51
N SER A 193 24.66 -41.71 -26.19
CA SER A 193 24.65 -42.90 -25.36
C SER A 193 23.56 -43.82 -25.90
N VAL A 194 23.98 -44.94 -26.47
CA VAL A 194 23.09 -45.97 -26.93
C VAL A 194 22.50 -46.64 -25.68
N ASP A 195 21.18 -46.53 -25.49
CA ASP A 195 20.49 -47.21 -24.39
C ASP A 195 20.61 -48.73 -24.57
N GLY A 196 21.32 -49.40 -23.66
CA GLY A 196 21.50 -50.84 -23.63
C GLY A 196 22.45 -51.29 -22.53
N SER A 197 22.28 -52.51 -22.04
CA SER A 197 23.22 -53.13 -21.08
C SER A 197 24.38 -53.81 -21.84
N PRO A 198 25.57 -53.98 -21.22
CA PRO A 198 26.66 -54.74 -21.83
C PRO A 198 26.15 -56.13 -22.26
N GLY A 199 26.32 -56.49 -23.54
CA GLY A 199 25.77 -57.71 -24.16
C GLY A 199 24.57 -57.52 -25.10
N ASP A 200 23.94 -56.34 -25.15
CA ASP A 200 22.82 -56.07 -26.06
C ASP A 200 23.26 -55.81 -27.53
N TRP A 201 24.57 -55.70 -27.79
CA TRP A 201 25.15 -55.29 -29.08
C TRP A 201 26.05 -56.38 -29.68
N PRO A 202 25.48 -57.47 -30.24
CA PRO A 202 26.24 -58.66 -30.65
C PRO A 202 27.27 -58.46 -31.78
N GLY A 203 27.29 -57.29 -32.43
CA GLY A 203 28.25 -56.94 -33.49
C GLY A 203 29.36 -55.95 -33.08
N ASP A 204 29.14 -55.16 -32.04
CA ASP A 204 29.96 -53.98 -31.72
C ASP A 204 30.55 -54.03 -30.29
N ASP A 205 30.26 -55.08 -29.52
CA ASP A 205 30.77 -55.24 -28.15
C ASP A 205 32.19 -55.84 -28.14
N PHE A 206 33.11 -55.20 -27.43
CA PHE A 206 34.54 -55.55 -27.42
C PHE A 206 34.87 -56.71 -26.48
N VAL A 207 33.92 -57.17 -25.68
CA VAL A 207 34.07 -58.30 -24.76
C VAL A 207 33.26 -59.48 -25.30
N ARG A 208 33.96 -60.46 -25.86
CA ARG A 208 33.41 -61.79 -26.16
C ARG A 208 33.51 -62.71 -24.94
#